data_AF-A0A932VLR2-F1
#
_entry.id   AF-A0A932VLR2-F1
#
_cell.length_a   1.000
_cell.length_b   1.000
_cell.length_c   1.000
_cell.angle_alpha   90.00
_cell.angle_beta   90.00
_cell.angle_gamma   90.00
#
_symmetry.space_group_name_H-M   'P 1'
#
loop_
_entity.id
_entity.type
_entity.pdbx_description
1 polymer ?
#
loop_
_entity_poly.entity_id
_entity_poly.type
_entity_poly.pdbx_seq_one_letter_code
_entity_poly.pdbx_strand_id
1 'polypeptide(L)'
;MFRIYRKIACFFFLILEALSPAPSRAEEMPLGYALLPGGTYFYQGETAKGALFAVPETGLIALGVAESPNLASQGGVPEINVPLLLGAQLYVVDKWSYYQRRMILFNDENPSAVPPVDRTSLGDLLLAPFRPSVVSSPVVIISGLLGVADGLYGYPKRSGTFSNISSVTAMNQHMSRDSGTAYYEGASFAVSYGAGVSEEMVFRGMLLPILDYKYDQRTGLWVSSLSFGLLHSLNPGAGGIYVPAQATALGLLFGWQVQEDGYRISKAIAAHFWFDFISSTTTWLANPTQNPLGVQVALGF
;
A
#
# COMPACT_ATOMS: atom_id res chain seq x y z
N MET A 1 2.01 -17.68 0.64
CA MET A 1 1.66 -16.32 0.17
C MET A 1 0.14 -16.12 0.00
N PHE A 2 -0.57 -16.96 -0.77
CA PHE A 2 -2.05 -16.86 -0.97
C PHE A 2 -2.88 -16.83 0.33
N ARG A 3 -2.44 -17.52 1.40
CA ARG A 3 -3.07 -17.49 2.73
C ARG A 3 -2.93 -16.16 3.48
N ILE A 4 -1.92 -15.35 3.19
CA ILE A 4 -1.68 -14.05 3.85
C ILE A 4 -2.54 -12.99 3.17
N TYR A 5 -2.55 -12.95 1.83
CA TYR A 5 -3.42 -12.04 1.08
C TYR A 5 -4.91 -12.31 1.27
N ARG A 6 -5.33 -13.58 1.37
CA ARG A 6 -6.71 -13.92 1.73
C ARG A 6 -7.06 -13.44 3.15
N LYS A 7 -6.11 -13.47 4.09
CA LYS A 7 -6.32 -12.96 5.45
C LYS A 7 -6.40 -11.43 5.47
N ILE A 8 -5.58 -10.73 4.69
CA ILE A 8 -5.59 -9.26 4.58
C ILE A 8 -6.88 -8.78 3.90
N ALA A 9 -7.30 -9.39 2.79
CA ALA A 9 -8.56 -9.06 2.12
C ALA A 9 -9.80 -9.38 2.98
N CYS A 10 -9.82 -10.54 3.66
CA CYS A 10 -10.87 -10.85 4.64
C CYS A 10 -10.84 -9.91 5.85
N PHE A 11 -9.65 -9.54 6.35
CA PHE A 11 -9.51 -8.60 7.47
C PHE A 11 -10.04 -7.22 7.09
N PHE A 12 -9.74 -6.71 5.90
CA PHE A 12 -10.27 -5.45 5.42
C PHE A 12 -11.78 -5.49 5.19
N PHE A 13 -12.31 -6.58 4.64
CA PHE A 13 -13.76 -6.76 4.48
C PHE A 13 -14.48 -6.83 5.83
N LEU A 14 -13.94 -7.59 6.79
CA LEU A 14 -14.49 -7.71 8.15
C LEU A 14 -14.39 -6.39 8.94
N ILE A 15 -13.33 -5.60 8.74
CA ILE A 15 -13.21 -4.25 9.33
C ILE A 15 -14.24 -3.30 8.71
N LEU A 16 -14.40 -3.31 7.39
CA LEU A 16 -15.41 -2.53 6.68
C LEU A 16 -16.81 -2.85 7.22
N GLU A 17 -17.14 -4.12 7.39
CA GLU A 17 -18.46 -4.57 7.84
C GLU A 17 -18.68 -4.32 9.34
N ALA A 18 -17.68 -4.60 10.20
CA ALA A 18 -17.81 -4.46 11.65
C ALA A 18 -17.71 -3.01 12.13
N LEU A 19 -17.04 -2.13 11.39
CA LEU A 19 -16.80 -0.75 11.81
C LEU A 19 -17.63 0.30 11.08
N SER A 20 -18.27 -0.02 9.95
CA SER A 20 -19.05 0.95 9.20
C SER A 20 -20.21 1.50 10.06
N PRO A 21 -20.25 2.83 10.30
CA PRO A 21 -21.40 3.49 10.92
C PRO A 21 -22.57 3.70 9.93
N ALA A 22 -22.43 3.27 8.66
CA ALA A 22 -23.46 3.45 7.66
C ALA A 22 -24.74 2.69 8.07
N PRO A 23 -25.93 3.33 8.04
CA PRO A 23 -27.16 2.73 8.53
C PRO A 23 -27.60 1.55 7.65
N SER A 24 -28.24 0.58 8.30
CA SER A 24 -28.92 -0.61 7.75
C SER A 24 -30.06 -0.34 6.73
N ARG A 25 -30.22 0.92 6.28
CA ARG A 25 -31.24 1.36 5.31
C ARG A 25 -30.69 1.58 3.90
N ALA A 26 -29.38 1.61 3.73
CA ALA A 26 -28.79 1.55 2.40
C ALA A 26 -28.86 0.10 1.92
N GLU A 27 -29.34 -0.12 0.70
CA GLU A 27 -29.27 -1.44 0.07
C GLU A 27 -27.82 -1.92 0.12
N GLU A 28 -27.57 -2.95 0.93
CA GLU A 28 -26.22 -3.50 1.09
C GLU A 28 -25.76 -4.02 -0.28
N MET A 29 -24.55 -3.64 -0.68
CA MET A 29 -23.98 -4.10 -1.94
C MET A 29 -23.95 -5.64 -1.91
N PRO A 30 -24.57 -6.33 -2.89
CA PRO A 30 -24.57 -7.78 -2.91
C PRO A 30 -23.14 -8.33 -2.87
N LEU A 31 -22.91 -9.39 -2.09
CA LEU A 31 -21.59 -9.99 -1.92
C LEU A 31 -20.89 -10.32 -3.25
N GLY A 32 -21.64 -10.65 -4.29
CA GLY A 32 -21.12 -10.86 -5.64
C GLY A 32 -20.36 -9.65 -6.19
N TYR A 33 -20.92 -8.44 -6.06
CA TYR A 33 -20.26 -7.19 -6.46
C TYR A 33 -19.12 -6.81 -5.52
N ALA A 34 -19.26 -7.14 -4.24
CA ALA A 34 -18.20 -6.91 -3.26
C ALA A 34 -16.93 -7.70 -3.61
N LEU A 35 -17.06 -8.95 -4.04
CA LEU A 35 -15.93 -9.82 -4.35
C LEU A 35 -15.42 -9.69 -5.79
N LEU A 36 -16.21 -9.12 -6.69
CA LEU A 36 -15.85 -8.97 -8.11
C LEU A 36 -14.81 -7.84 -8.29
N PRO A 37 -13.74 -8.06 -9.09
CA PRO A 37 -12.86 -7.01 -9.57
C PRO A 37 -13.63 -5.87 -10.25
N GLY A 38 -13.41 -4.62 -9.83
CA GLY A 38 -14.18 -3.46 -10.29
C GLY A 38 -15.69 -3.51 -9.97
N GLY A 39 -16.12 -4.46 -9.12
CA GLY A 39 -17.51 -4.76 -8.83
C GLY A 39 -18.28 -3.61 -8.22
N THR A 40 -17.63 -2.71 -7.49
CA THR A 40 -18.34 -1.57 -6.88
C THR A 40 -18.81 -0.56 -7.92
N TYR A 41 -18.02 -0.32 -8.96
CA TYR A 41 -18.40 0.51 -10.10
C TYR A 41 -19.50 -0.12 -10.95
N PHE A 42 -19.46 -1.45 -11.15
CA PHE A 42 -20.53 -2.14 -11.85
C PHE A 42 -21.85 -2.05 -11.09
N TYR A 43 -21.83 -2.20 -9.76
CA TYR A 43 -23.00 -2.01 -8.90
C TYR A 43 -23.58 -0.58 -9.00
N GLN A 44 -22.71 0.42 -9.15
CA GLN A 44 -23.11 1.82 -9.35
C GLN A 44 -23.53 2.17 -10.80
N GLY A 45 -23.53 1.20 -11.72
CA GLY A 45 -23.84 1.43 -13.13
C GLY A 45 -22.73 2.12 -13.93
N GLU A 46 -21.53 2.28 -13.35
CA GLU A 46 -20.37 2.92 -13.99
C GLU A 46 -19.53 1.89 -14.76
N THR A 47 -20.12 1.25 -15.78
CA THR A 47 -19.51 0.11 -16.49
C THR A 47 -18.10 0.39 -17.04
N ALA A 48 -17.85 1.58 -17.56
CA ALA A 48 -16.52 1.94 -18.08
C ALA A 48 -15.45 1.97 -16.99
N LYS A 49 -15.77 2.50 -15.80
CA LYS A 49 -14.84 2.49 -14.66
C LYS A 49 -14.72 1.09 -14.06
N GLY A 50 -15.81 0.34 -14.00
CA GLY A 50 -15.78 -1.07 -13.59
C GLY A 50 -14.82 -1.87 -14.46
N ALA A 51 -14.88 -1.72 -15.79
CA ALA A 51 -13.95 -2.37 -16.71
C ALA A 51 -12.49 -1.89 -16.51
N LEU A 52 -12.29 -0.58 -16.27
CA LEU A 52 -10.97 0.00 -16.01
C LEU A 52 -10.28 -0.60 -14.78
N PHE A 53 -11.02 -1.02 -13.75
CA PHE A 53 -10.47 -1.74 -12.60
C PHE A 53 -10.43 -3.25 -12.82
N ALA A 54 -11.52 -3.84 -13.32
CA ALA A 54 -11.67 -5.28 -13.43
C ALA A 54 -10.64 -5.95 -14.34
N VAL A 55 -10.34 -5.34 -15.49
CA VAL A 55 -9.40 -5.88 -16.48
C VAL A 55 -7.97 -5.95 -15.92
N PRO A 56 -7.35 -4.85 -15.44
CA PRO A 56 -6.00 -4.92 -14.90
C PRO A 56 -5.94 -5.74 -13.61
N GLU A 57 -6.93 -5.64 -12.71
CA GLU A 57 -6.95 -6.43 -11.48
C GLU A 57 -6.97 -7.93 -11.78
N THR A 58 -7.87 -8.37 -12.67
CA THR A 58 -7.96 -9.79 -13.07
C THR A 58 -6.68 -10.24 -13.77
N GLY A 59 -6.14 -9.42 -14.68
CA GLY A 59 -4.90 -9.73 -15.38
C GLY A 59 -3.70 -9.88 -14.43
N LEU A 60 -3.56 -8.97 -13.47
CA LEU A 60 -2.49 -8.99 -12.46
C LEU A 60 -2.62 -10.18 -11.51
N ILE A 61 -3.84 -10.50 -11.06
CA ILE A 61 -4.09 -11.71 -10.24
C ILE A 61 -3.77 -12.96 -11.04
N ALA A 62 -4.25 -13.08 -12.28
CA ALA A 62 -4.00 -14.23 -13.14
C ALA A 62 -2.51 -14.42 -13.41
N LEU A 63 -1.79 -13.34 -13.74
CA LEU A 63 -0.35 -13.35 -13.91
C LEU A 63 0.37 -13.75 -12.61
N GLY A 64 -0.02 -13.17 -11.48
CA GLY A 64 0.56 -13.52 -10.18
C GLY A 64 0.34 -14.98 -9.81
N VAL A 65 -0.82 -15.55 -10.11
CA VAL A 65 -1.09 -16.98 -9.92
C VAL A 65 -0.22 -17.83 -10.86
N ALA A 66 -0.11 -17.44 -12.14
CA ALA A 66 0.69 -18.15 -13.13
C ALA A 66 2.19 -18.14 -12.80
N GLU A 67 2.72 -17.02 -12.30
CA GLU A 67 4.14 -16.85 -11.97
C GLU A 67 4.50 -17.30 -10.55
N SER A 68 3.52 -17.61 -9.70
CA SER A 68 3.77 -18.08 -8.32
C SER A 68 4.77 -19.25 -8.22
N PRO A 69 4.77 -20.25 -9.11
CA PRO A 69 5.76 -21.33 -9.10
C PRO A 69 7.18 -20.89 -9.52
N ASN A 70 7.31 -19.75 -10.21
CA ASN A 70 8.57 -19.23 -10.75
C ASN A 70 9.24 -18.20 -9.84
N LEU A 71 8.61 -17.83 -8.72
CA LEU A 71 9.19 -16.86 -7.78
C LEU A 71 10.46 -17.44 -7.14
N ALA A 72 11.53 -16.67 -7.25
CA ALA A 72 12.82 -17.07 -6.72
C ALA A 72 12.80 -17.05 -5.18
N SER A 73 13.77 -17.71 -4.54
CA SER A 73 14.03 -17.51 -3.11
C SER A 73 15.53 -17.36 -2.88
N GLN A 74 15.95 -16.34 -2.12
CA GLN A 74 17.35 -16.14 -1.74
C GLN A 74 17.46 -16.10 -0.22
N GLY A 75 18.36 -16.92 0.35
CA GLY A 75 18.61 -16.89 1.80
C GLY A 75 17.38 -17.16 2.67
N GLY A 76 16.38 -17.89 2.15
CA GLY A 76 15.12 -18.18 2.85
C GLY A 76 14.05 -17.09 2.76
N VAL A 77 14.31 -15.97 2.08
CA VAL A 77 13.31 -14.93 1.79
C VAL A 77 12.79 -15.15 0.36
N PRO A 78 11.48 -15.38 0.17
CA PRO A 78 10.89 -15.51 -1.15
C PRO A 78 10.78 -14.14 -1.84
N GLU A 79 11.00 -14.12 -3.15
CA GLU A 79 10.68 -12.99 -4.02
C GLU A 79 9.20 -12.61 -3.85
N ILE A 80 8.91 -11.31 -3.78
CA ILE A 80 7.54 -10.82 -3.70
C ILE A 80 6.82 -11.09 -5.02
N ASN A 81 5.60 -11.63 -4.93
CA ASN A 81 4.72 -11.74 -6.08
C ASN A 81 4.13 -10.36 -6.44
N VAL A 82 4.89 -9.57 -7.18
CA VAL A 82 4.52 -8.18 -7.54
C VAL A 82 3.17 -8.12 -8.27
N PRO A 83 2.88 -8.93 -9.31
CA PRO A 83 1.57 -8.88 -9.97
C PRO A 83 0.41 -9.17 -9.00
N LEU A 84 0.53 -10.20 -8.15
CA LEU A 84 -0.53 -10.53 -7.19
C LEU A 84 -0.75 -9.42 -6.16
N LEU A 85 0.34 -8.80 -5.69
CA LEU A 85 0.28 -7.67 -4.75
C LEU A 85 -0.42 -6.46 -5.39
N LEU A 86 -0.03 -6.08 -6.62
CA LEU A 86 -0.65 -4.97 -7.34
C LEU A 86 -2.14 -5.23 -7.62
N GLY A 87 -2.52 -6.46 -7.95
CA GLY A 87 -3.92 -6.85 -8.11
C GLY A 87 -4.71 -6.68 -6.81
N ALA A 88 -4.15 -7.11 -5.67
CA ALA A 88 -4.78 -6.90 -4.36
C ALA A 88 -4.89 -5.41 -3.98
N GLN A 89 -3.90 -4.60 -4.33
CA GLN A 89 -3.93 -3.15 -4.08
C GLN A 89 -4.99 -2.45 -4.94
N LEU A 90 -5.15 -2.83 -6.22
CA LEU A 90 -6.23 -2.33 -7.07
C LEU A 90 -7.62 -2.68 -6.53
N TYR A 91 -7.80 -3.91 -6.03
CA TYR A 91 -9.03 -4.31 -5.36
C TYR A 91 -9.36 -3.38 -4.19
N VAL A 92 -8.36 -3.07 -3.33
CA VAL A 92 -8.53 -2.16 -2.20
C VAL A 92 -8.93 -0.75 -2.67
N VAL A 93 -8.31 -0.24 -3.73
CA VAL A 93 -8.64 1.09 -4.29
C VAL A 93 -10.09 1.13 -4.79
N ASP A 94 -10.54 0.08 -5.50
CA ASP A 94 -11.95 -0.06 -5.92
C ASP A 94 -12.88 0.02 -4.70
N LYS A 95 -12.65 -0.81 -3.68
CA LYS A 95 -13.56 -0.88 -2.51
C LYS A 95 -13.53 0.38 -1.67
N TRP A 96 -12.36 0.99 -1.50
CA TRP A 96 -12.26 2.24 -0.76
C TRP A 96 -12.95 3.39 -1.50
N SER A 97 -12.85 3.44 -2.84
CA SER A 97 -13.54 4.48 -3.60
C SER A 97 -15.06 4.43 -3.45
N TYR A 98 -15.63 3.23 -3.37
CA TYR A 98 -17.03 3.02 -3.03
C TYR A 98 -17.35 3.50 -1.61
N TYR A 99 -16.54 3.09 -0.62
CA TYR A 99 -16.67 3.54 0.77
C TYR A 99 -16.67 5.08 0.87
N GLN A 100 -15.69 5.74 0.25
CA GLN A 100 -15.56 7.20 0.25
C GLN A 100 -16.84 7.87 -0.27
N ARG A 101 -17.36 7.42 -1.42
CA ARG A 101 -18.59 7.97 -2.01
C ARG A 101 -19.80 7.79 -1.11
N ARG A 102 -19.94 6.59 -0.51
CA ARG A 102 -21.03 6.31 0.42
C ARG A 102 -20.95 7.18 1.67
N MET A 103 -19.75 7.40 2.20
CA MET A 103 -19.53 8.29 3.35
C MET A 103 -19.80 9.75 2.99
N ILE A 104 -19.42 10.22 1.81
CA ILE A 104 -19.74 11.58 1.34
C ILE A 104 -21.25 11.79 1.27
N LEU A 105 -21.98 10.87 0.62
CA LEU A 105 -23.45 10.93 0.53
C LEU A 105 -24.09 10.92 1.93
N PHE A 106 -23.63 10.02 2.79
CA PHE A 106 -24.11 9.93 4.16
C PHE A 106 -23.87 11.23 4.95
N ASN A 107 -22.69 11.85 4.79
CA ASN A 107 -22.34 13.11 5.44
C ASN A 107 -23.18 14.28 4.90
N ASP A 108 -23.52 14.28 3.61
CA ASP A 108 -24.37 15.30 2.99
C ASP A 108 -25.83 15.18 3.48
N GLU A 109 -26.32 13.96 3.71
CA GLU A 109 -27.66 13.69 4.26
C GLU A 109 -27.76 13.92 5.77
N ASN A 110 -26.66 13.78 6.52
CA ASN A 110 -26.65 13.80 7.99
C ASN A 110 -25.55 14.74 8.56
N PRO A 111 -25.67 16.07 8.39
CA PRO A 111 -24.57 17.00 8.70
C PRO A 111 -24.21 17.13 10.20
N SER A 112 -25.02 16.62 11.13
CA SER A 112 -24.90 16.93 12.56
C SER A 112 -23.98 16.05 13.40
N ALA A 113 -23.54 14.87 12.92
CA ALA A 113 -22.59 14.00 13.63
C ALA A 113 -22.14 12.83 12.75
N VAL A 114 -21.11 13.02 11.93
CA VAL A 114 -20.64 12.00 11.00
C VAL A 114 -19.11 11.88 10.99
N PRO A 115 -18.57 10.69 10.66
CA PRO A 115 -17.13 10.51 10.55
C PRO A 115 -16.55 11.48 9.52
N PRO A 116 -15.36 12.05 9.79
CA PRO A 116 -14.62 12.79 8.79
C PRO A 116 -14.35 11.92 7.56
N VAL A 117 -14.39 12.52 6.37
CA VAL A 117 -14.10 11.81 5.11
C VAL A 117 -13.34 12.75 4.19
N ASP A 118 -12.28 12.25 3.56
CA ASP A 118 -11.60 13.00 2.50
C ASP A 118 -12.54 13.13 1.30
N ARG A 119 -12.82 14.36 0.86
CA ARG A 119 -13.64 14.65 -0.34
C ARG A 119 -12.83 14.78 -1.62
N THR A 120 -11.51 14.65 -1.55
CA THR A 120 -10.61 14.69 -2.71
C THR A 120 -10.96 13.58 -3.70
N SER A 121 -11.01 13.91 -4.99
CA SER A 121 -11.41 12.92 -6.00
C SER A 121 -10.39 11.77 -6.09
N LEU A 122 -10.85 10.58 -6.49
CA LEU A 122 -9.95 9.44 -6.62
C LEU A 122 -8.77 9.73 -7.56
N GLY A 123 -9.02 10.36 -8.72
CA GLY A 123 -7.95 10.71 -9.65
C GLY A 123 -6.93 11.68 -9.05
N ASP A 124 -7.38 12.60 -8.21
CA ASP A 124 -6.49 13.52 -7.48
C ASP A 124 -5.64 12.80 -6.44
N LEU A 125 -6.21 11.81 -5.74
CA LEU A 125 -5.49 10.97 -4.77
C LEU A 125 -4.47 10.07 -5.45
N LEU A 126 -4.83 9.44 -6.57
CA LEU A 126 -3.92 8.63 -7.39
C LEU A 126 -2.73 9.45 -7.92
N LEU A 127 -2.95 10.72 -8.24
CA LEU A 127 -1.88 11.61 -8.70
C LEU A 127 -1.15 12.32 -7.56
N ALA A 128 -1.57 12.17 -6.31
CA ALA A 128 -1.00 12.89 -5.17
C ALA A 128 0.53 12.73 -5.03
N PRO A 129 1.13 11.53 -5.23
CA PRO A 129 2.58 11.36 -5.17
C PRO A 129 3.40 12.21 -6.15
N PHE A 130 2.78 12.70 -7.22
CA PHE A 130 3.46 13.42 -8.30
C PHE A 130 3.06 14.89 -8.37
N ARG A 131 2.16 15.35 -7.49
CA ARG A 131 1.72 16.75 -7.46
C ARG A 131 2.78 17.60 -6.79
N PRO A 132 3.32 18.65 -7.45
CA PRO A 132 4.37 19.48 -6.86
C PRO A 132 3.99 20.07 -5.49
N SER A 133 2.74 20.52 -5.33
CA SER A 133 2.23 21.08 -4.07
C SER A 133 2.11 20.07 -2.92
N VAL A 134 2.04 18.78 -3.24
CA VAL A 134 2.01 17.69 -2.25
C VAL A 134 3.44 17.23 -1.95
N VAL A 135 4.24 17.00 -2.99
CA VAL A 135 5.63 16.55 -2.90
C VAL A 135 6.52 17.54 -2.14
N SER A 136 6.28 18.83 -2.30
CA SER A 136 7.03 19.86 -1.58
C SER A 136 6.63 20.02 -0.11
N SER A 137 5.66 19.24 0.39
CA SER A 137 5.23 19.35 1.78
C SER A 137 6.29 18.78 2.73
N PRO A 138 6.46 19.35 3.94
CA PRO A 138 7.48 18.90 4.88
C PRO A 138 7.39 17.41 5.22
N VAL A 139 6.18 16.86 5.36
CA VAL A 139 5.98 15.44 5.69
C VAL A 139 6.53 14.53 4.59
N VAL A 140 6.33 14.87 3.30
CA VAL A 140 6.83 14.06 2.18
C VAL A 140 8.35 14.12 2.11
N ILE A 141 8.94 15.31 2.31
CA ILE A 141 10.39 15.49 2.31
C ILE A 141 11.02 14.70 3.47
N ILE A 142 10.47 14.81 4.68
CA ILE A 142 10.93 14.08 5.86
C ILE A 142 10.83 12.56 5.60
N SER A 143 9.71 12.09 5.05
CA SER A 143 9.53 10.69 4.70
C SER A 143 10.55 10.20 3.66
N GLY A 144 10.88 11.00 2.64
CA GLY A 144 11.94 10.65 1.71
C GLY A 144 13.31 10.52 2.39
N LEU A 145 13.65 11.44 3.30
CA LEU A 145 14.89 11.35 4.09
C LEU A 145 14.90 10.13 5.03
N LEU A 146 13.76 9.81 5.64
CA LEU A 146 13.60 8.59 6.43
C LEU A 146 13.74 7.34 5.54
N GLY A 147 13.29 7.39 4.29
CA GLY A 147 13.50 6.33 3.31
C GLY A 147 14.98 6.10 3.03
N VAL A 148 15.78 7.16 2.86
CA VAL A 148 17.24 7.04 2.73
C VAL A 148 17.85 6.38 3.98
N ALA A 149 17.47 6.83 5.18
CA ALA A 149 17.96 6.25 6.41
C ALA A 149 17.57 4.76 6.53
N ASP A 150 16.33 4.43 6.21
CA ASP A 150 15.85 3.04 6.21
C ASP A 150 16.63 2.17 5.24
N GLY A 151 16.81 2.60 3.98
CA GLY A 151 17.55 1.80 3.01
C GLY A 151 19.02 1.59 3.36
N LEU A 152 19.61 2.47 4.18
CA LEU A 152 20.96 2.31 4.71
C LEU A 152 21.02 1.39 5.93
N TYR A 153 20.05 1.47 6.84
CA TYR A 153 20.15 0.85 8.18
C TYR A 153 19.20 -0.34 8.41
N GLY A 154 18.10 -0.42 7.67
CA GLY A 154 17.09 -1.49 7.78
C GLY A 154 17.61 -2.87 7.37
N TYR A 155 18.69 -2.90 6.56
CA TYR A 155 19.28 -4.14 6.02
C TYR A 155 20.76 -4.26 6.43
N PRO A 156 21.05 -4.79 7.63
CA PRO A 156 22.38 -4.69 8.25
C PRO A 156 23.44 -5.63 7.66
N LYS A 157 23.07 -6.74 6.99
CA LYS A 157 24.07 -7.66 6.43
C LYS A 157 24.43 -7.16 5.03
N ARG A 158 25.47 -6.34 4.94
CA ARG A 158 25.92 -5.77 3.68
C ARG A 158 26.87 -6.72 2.96
N SER A 159 26.56 -7.03 1.71
CA SER A 159 27.49 -7.72 0.81
C SER A 159 27.49 -7.04 -0.56
N GLY A 160 28.60 -6.36 -0.87
CA GLY A 160 28.74 -5.60 -2.10
C GLY A 160 27.88 -4.33 -2.16
N THR A 161 28.04 -3.62 -3.27
CA THR A 161 27.28 -2.41 -3.61
C THR A 161 26.72 -2.57 -5.02
N PHE A 162 25.93 -1.60 -5.49
CA PHE A 162 25.45 -1.56 -6.87
C PHE A 162 26.53 -1.75 -7.95
N SER A 163 27.76 -1.29 -7.69
CA SER A 163 28.89 -1.45 -8.61
C SER A 163 29.35 -2.91 -8.76
N ASN A 164 29.05 -3.76 -7.79
CA ASN A 164 29.46 -5.15 -7.76
C ASN A 164 28.42 -6.10 -8.38
N ILE A 165 27.25 -5.61 -8.80
CA ILE A 165 26.21 -6.46 -9.39
C ILE A 165 26.70 -7.01 -10.74
N SER A 166 26.77 -8.33 -10.88
CA SER A 166 27.08 -8.98 -12.16
C SER A 166 25.80 -9.36 -12.91
N SER A 167 24.79 -9.85 -12.20
CA SER A 167 23.51 -10.27 -12.76
C SER A 167 22.40 -10.25 -11.70
N VAL A 168 21.16 -10.19 -12.17
CA VAL A 168 19.96 -10.25 -11.32
C VAL A 168 19.10 -11.41 -11.81
N THR A 169 18.54 -12.20 -10.90
CA THR A 169 17.52 -13.21 -11.22
C THR A 169 16.21 -12.84 -10.54
N ALA A 170 15.14 -12.73 -11.31
CA ALA A 170 13.78 -12.47 -10.80
C ALA A 170 12.78 -13.23 -11.66
N MET A 171 11.70 -13.75 -11.05
CA MET A 171 10.71 -14.61 -11.74
C MET A 171 11.36 -15.75 -12.55
N ASN A 172 12.41 -16.37 -11.99
CA ASN A 172 13.23 -17.40 -12.64
C ASN A 172 13.88 -16.97 -13.97
N GLN A 173 13.96 -15.67 -14.26
CA GLN A 173 14.65 -15.11 -15.41
C GLN A 173 15.99 -14.54 -14.98
N HIS A 174 17.06 -14.99 -15.63
CA HIS A 174 18.40 -14.45 -15.44
C HIS A 174 18.61 -13.22 -16.34
N MET A 175 18.96 -12.09 -15.73
CA MET A 175 19.08 -10.80 -16.38
C MET A 175 20.48 -10.22 -16.19
N SER A 176 20.92 -9.44 -17.18
CA SER A 176 22.07 -8.56 -17.02
C SER A 176 21.82 -7.56 -15.87
N ARG A 177 22.89 -6.96 -15.34
CA ARG A 177 22.80 -5.89 -14.34
C ARG A 177 21.79 -4.80 -14.74
N ASP A 178 21.85 -4.33 -15.99
CA ASP A 178 21.03 -3.20 -16.45
C ASP A 178 19.55 -3.58 -16.55
N SER A 179 19.24 -4.71 -17.20
CA SER A 179 17.85 -5.20 -17.31
C SER A 179 17.27 -5.57 -15.93
N GLY A 180 18.10 -6.17 -15.08
CA GLY A 180 17.75 -6.49 -13.70
C GLY A 180 17.47 -5.27 -12.84
N THR A 181 18.27 -4.21 -13.00
CA THR A 181 18.05 -2.93 -12.32
C THR A 181 16.78 -2.26 -12.81
N ALA A 182 16.53 -2.24 -14.13
CA ALA A 182 15.30 -1.69 -14.69
C ALA A 182 14.06 -2.44 -14.17
N TYR A 183 14.12 -3.77 -14.10
CA TYR A 183 13.07 -4.57 -13.48
C TYR A 183 12.87 -4.21 -12.01
N TYR A 184 13.96 -4.18 -11.23
CA TYR A 184 13.91 -3.90 -9.80
C TYR A 184 13.29 -2.52 -9.51
N GLU A 185 13.81 -1.46 -10.12
CA GLU A 185 13.32 -0.09 -9.87
C GLU A 185 11.87 0.08 -10.37
N GLY A 186 11.51 -0.54 -11.50
CA GLY A 186 10.13 -0.53 -12.00
C GLY A 186 9.16 -1.25 -11.06
N ALA A 187 9.56 -2.41 -10.54
CA ALA A 187 8.78 -3.17 -9.57
C ALA A 187 8.67 -2.41 -8.23
N SER A 188 9.78 -1.85 -7.73
CA SER A 188 9.80 -1.04 -6.51
C SER A 188 8.89 0.16 -6.65
N PHE A 189 8.96 0.91 -7.75
CA PHE A 189 8.06 2.03 -8.01
C PHE A 189 6.59 1.60 -7.97
N ALA A 190 6.24 0.52 -8.68
CA ALA A 190 4.86 0.05 -8.76
C ALA A 190 4.33 -0.40 -7.39
N VAL A 191 5.13 -1.18 -6.64
CA VAL A 191 4.77 -1.68 -5.31
C VAL A 191 4.64 -0.53 -4.31
N SER A 192 5.60 0.38 -4.27
CA SER A 192 5.55 1.57 -3.41
C SER A 192 4.34 2.45 -3.73
N TYR A 193 4.02 2.61 -5.02
CA TYR A 193 2.85 3.39 -5.44
C TYR A 193 1.55 2.73 -4.98
N GLY A 194 1.41 1.42 -5.24
CA GLY A 194 0.24 0.68 -4.83
C GLY A 194 0.09 0.63 -3.30
N ALA A 195 1.19 0.50 -2.54
CA ALA A 195 1.18 0.50 -1.08
C ALA A 195 0.76 1.87 -0.55
N GLY A 196 1.45 2.94 -0.96
CA GLY A 196 1.14 4.30 -0.53
C GLY A 196 -0.30 4.72 -0.83
N VAL A 197 -0.85 4.33 -1.98
CA VAL A 197 -2.26 4.62 -2.31
C VAL A 197 -3.21 3.74 -1.48
N SER A 198 -3.10 2.43 -1.60
CA SER A 198 -4.13 1.50 -1.09
C SER A 198 -4.12 1.40 0.43
N GLU A 199 -2.94 1.43 1.06
CA GLU A 199 -2.82 1.32 2.50
C GLU A 199 -3.27 2.62 3.18
N GLU A 200 -2.86 3.79 2.70
CA GLU A 200 -3.30 5.06 3.29
C GLU A 200 -4.80 5.30 3.10
N MET A 201 -5.38 4.86 1.99
CA MET A 201 -6.84 4.82 1.82
C MET A 201 -7.50 4.05 2.97
N VAL A 202 -7.01 2.86 3.29
CA VAL A 202 -7.62 2.07 4.38
C VAL A 202 -7.31 2.64 5.75
N PHE A 203 -6.06 2.89 6.08
CA PHE A 203 -5.68 3.26 7.43
C PHE A 203 -6.02 4.72 7.75
N ARG A 204 -5.75 5.65 6.83
CA ARG A 204 -5.90 7.10 7.07
C ARG A 204 -7.21 7.62 6.47
N GLY A 205 -7.67 7.02 5.38
CA GLY A 205 -8.93 7.40 4.72
C GLY A 205 -10.17 6.72 5.29
N MET A 206 -10.03 5.65 6.08
CA MET A 206 -11.18 4.90 6.63
C MET A 206 -11.03 4.57 8.12
N LEU A 207 -10.04 3.77 8.51
CA LEU A 207 -9.92 3.27 9.88
C LEU A 207 -9.73 4.40 10.90
N LEU A 208 -8.78 5.31 10.64
CA LEU A 208 -8.51 6.47 11.49
C LEU A 208 -9.75 7.35 11.68
N PRO A 209 -10.41 7.89 10.63
CA PRO A 209 -11.62 8.70 10.81
C PRO A 209 -12.76 8.00 11.55
N ILE A 210 -12.95 6.70 11.34
CA ILE A 210 -13.97 5.92 12.06
C ILE A 210 -13.63 5.85 13.55
N LEU A 211 -12.38 5.58 13.90
CA LEU A 211 -11.95 5.49 15.30
C LEU A 211 -11.98 6.87 15.98
N ASP A 212 -11.59 7.92 15.27
CA ASP A 212 -11.65 9.30 15.75
C ASP A 212 -13.10 9.72 16.05
N TYR A 213 -14.04 9.30 15.20
CA TYR A 213 -15.47 9.53 15.40
C TYR A 213 -16.06 8.71 16.55
N LYS A 214 -15.71 7.42 16.67
CA LYS A 214 -16.28 6.51 17.68
C LYS A 214 -15.73 6.73 19.09
N TYR A 215 -14.46 7.13 19.19
CA TYR A 215 -13.75 7.23 20.46
C TYR A 215 -13.21 8.64 20.68
N ASP A 216 -12.12 8.99 20.00
CA ASP A 216 -11.48 10.31 19.97
C ASP A 216 -10.24 10.25 19.07
N GLN A 217 -9.69 11.42 18.70
CA GLN A 217 -8.51 11.53 17.83
C GLN A 217 -7.26 10.83 18.35
N ARG A 218 -7.03 10.84 19.67
CA ARG A 218 -5.86 10.20 20.24
C ARG A 218 -5.98 8.68 20.14
N THR A 219 -7.15 8.14 20.45
CA THR A 219 -7.44 6.71 20.34
C THR A 219 -7.33 6.26 18.88
N GLY A 220 -7.93 6.97 17.94
CA GLY A 220 -7.84 6.60 16.53
C GLY A 220 -6.43 6.70 15.96
N LEU A 221 -5.65 7.70 16.34
CA LEU A 221 -4.24 7.82 15.96
C LEU A 221 -3.43 6.60 16.41
N TRP A 222 -3.51 6.22 17.69
CA TRP A 222 -2.72 5.11 18.22
C TRP A 222 -3.20 3.76 17.69
N VAL A 223 -4.51 3.51 17.70
CA VAL A 223 -5.06 2.21 17.30
C VAL A 223 -4.85 1.96 15.80
N SER A 224 -5.09 2.96 14.94
CA SER A 224 -4.84 2.81 13.49
C SER A 224 -3.36 2.58 13.19
N SER A 225 -2.45 3.30 13.85
CA SER A 225 -1.00 3.19 13.65
C SER A 225 -0.41 1.88 14.18
N LEU A 226 -0.85 1.43 15.36
CA LEU A 226 -0.47 0.12 15.89
C LEU A 226 -1.01 -1.01 15.02
N SER A 227 -2.25 -0.91 14.54
CA SER A 227 -2.82 -1.91 13.62
C SER A 227 -2.00 -1.99 12.32
N PHE A 228 -1.63 -0.83 11.78
CA PHE A 228 -0.77 -0.73 10.60
C PHE A 228 0.59 -1.42 10.81
N GLY A 229 1.28 -1.10 11.91
CA GLY A 229 2.56 -1.73 12.23
C GLY A 229 2.46 -3.23 12.53
N LEU A 230 1.42 -3.67 13.25
CA LEU A 230 1.20 -5.10 13.53
C LEU A 230 1.00 -5.91 12.24
N LEU A 231 0.26 -5.38 11.27
CA LEU A 231 0.08 -6.06 9.99
C LEU A 231 1.39 -6.20 9.21
N HIS A 232 2.32 -5.26 9.35
CA HIS A 232 3.66 -5.36 8.77
C HIS A 232 4.50 -6.49 9.38
N SER A 233 4.13 -7.02 10.55
CA SER A 233 4.75 -8.25 11.10
C SER A 233 4.44 -9.49 10.27
N LEU A 234 3.47 -9.41 9.36
CA LEU A 234 3.10 -10.48 8.44
C LEU A 234 3.87 -10.41 7.11
N ASN A 235 4.67 -9.37 6.89
CA ASN A 235 5.43 -9.22 5.66
C ASN A 235 6.48 -10.33 5.56
N PRO A 236 6.66 -10.95 4.38
CA PRO A 236 7.74 -11.91 4.16
C PRO A 236 9.10 -11.28 4.53
N GLY A 237 9.87 -11.94 5.38
CA GLY A 237 11.16 -11.41 5.81
C GLY A 237 11.09 -10.34 6.91
N ALA A 238 9.91 -10.02 7.46
CA ALA A 238 9.76 -9.20 8.66
C ALA A 238 10.36 -9.91 9.88
N GLY A 239 11.68 -9.80 10.03
CA GLY A 239 12.43 -10.31 11.17
C GLY A 239 12.50 -9.28 12.30
N GLY A 240 11.99 -9.62 13.47
CA GLY A 240 12.14 -8.81 14.69
C GLY A 240 11.21 -7.61 14.77
N ILE A 241 11.47 -6.75 15.77
CA ILE A 241 10.59 -5.61 16.13
C ILE A 241 10.77 -4.39 15.22
N TYR A 242 11.83 -4.34 14.42
CA TYR A 242 12.19 -3.16 13.62
C TYR A 242 11.07 -2.76 12.65
N VAL A 243 10.69 -3.67 11.75
CA VAL A 243 9.66 -3.45 10.71
C VAL A 243 8.32 -2.98 11.32
N PRO A 244 7.73 -3.70 12.30
CA PRO A 244 6.46 -3.24 12.89
C PRO A 244 6.59 -1.94 13.70
N ALA A 245 7.71 -1.69 14.37
CA ALA A 245 7.91 -0.45 15.11
C ALA A 245 8.07 0.76 14.17
N GLN A 246 8.80 0.60 13.08
CA GLN A 246 8.96 1.59 12.03
C GLN A 246 7.62 1.91 11.36
N ALA A 247 6.89 0.89 10.92
CA ALA A 247 5.57 1.06 10.32
C ALA A 247 4.61 1.75 11.30
N THR A 248 4.63 1.39 12.60
CA THR A 248 3.87 2.12 13.63
C THR A 248 4.27 3.59 13.71
N ALA A 249 5.56 3.91 13.71
CA ALA A 249 6.06 5.28 13.83
C ALA A 249 5.69 6.14 12.61
N LEU A 250 5.87 5.62 11.39
CA LEU A 250 5.39 6.26 10.16
C LEU A 250 3.87 6.40 10.19
N GLY A 251 3.18 5.39 10.71
CA GLY A 251 1.75 5.41 10.85
C GLY A 251 1.24 6.53 11.77
N LEU A 252 1.96 6.79 12.87
CA LEU A 252 1.68 7.91 13.77
C LEU A 252 1.94 9.24 13.08
N LEU A 253 3.05 9.37 12.35
CA LEU A 253 3.38 10.57 11.59
C LEU A 253 2.29 10.91 10.57
N PHE A 254 1.86 9.92 9.78
CA PHE A 254 0.84 10.10 8.75
C PHE A 254 -0.54 10.34 9.36
N GLY A 255 -0.92 9.57 10.39
CA GLY A 255 -2.20 9.74 11.08
C GLY A 255 -2.33 11.14 11.70
N TRP A 256 -1.28 11.60 12.40
CA TRP A 256 -1.26 12.94 12.98
C TRP A 256 -1.38 14.01 11.91
N GLN A 257 -0.61 13.90 10.82
CA GLN A 257 -0.70 14.83 9.71
C GLN A 257 -2.12 14.88 9.12
N VAL A 258 -2.76 13.73 8.94
CA VAL A 258 -4.10 13.63 8.34
C VAL A 258 -5.13 14.30 9.24
N GLN A 259 -5.04 14.11 10.56
CA GLN A 259 -5.90 14.80 11.53
C GLN A 259 -5.74 16.32 11.45
N GLU A 260 -4.50 16.83 11.35
CA GLU A 260 -4.21 18.26 11.23
C GLU A 260 -4.64 18.88 9.89
N ASP A 261 -4.62 18.10 8.80
CA ASP A 261 -4.94 18.58 7.45
C ASP A 261 -6.42 18.35 7.07
N GLY A 262 -7.30 18.27 8.06
CA GLY A 262 -8.73 18.10 7.85
C GLY A 262 -9.10 16.78 7.19
N TYR A 263 -8.40 15.71 7.55
CA TYR A 263 -8.56 14.34 7.04
C TYR A 263 -8.24 14.16 5.55
N ARG A 264 -7.46 15.07 4.97
CA ARG A 264 -6.96 14.92 3.60
C ARG A 264 -5.77 13.97 3.55
N ILE A 265 -5.90 12.89 2.79
CA ILE A 265 -4.89 11.81 2.76
C ILE A 265 -3.86 11.97 1.64
N SER A 266 -3.96 13.00 0.80
CA SER A 266 -3.04 13.21 -0.34
C SER A 266 -1.56 13.25 0.08
N LYS A 267 -1.26 13.94 1.20
CA LYS A 267 0.13 14.04 1.71
C LYS A 267 0.61 12.73 2.32
N ALA A 268 -0.25 12.00 3.02
CA ALA A 268 0.08 10.67 3.55
C ALA A 268 0.37 9.67 2.42
N ILE A 269 -0.47 9.62 1.37
CA ILE A 269 -0.24 8.79 0.19
C ILE A 269 1.12 9.08 -0.45
N ALA A 270 1.43 10.37 -0.68
CA ALA A 270 2.69 10.77 -1.27
C ALA A 270 3.89 10.46 -0.36
N ALA A 271 3.76 10.70 0.95
CA ALA A 271 4.82 10.48 1.92
C ALA A 271 5.15 8.99 2.04
N HIS A 272 4.14 8.13 2.10
CA HIS A 272 4.30 6.68 2.11
C HIS A 272 4.96 6.18 0.82
N PHE A 273 4.44 6.58 -0.35
CA PHE A 273 5.05 6.23 -1.64
C PHE A 273 6.54 6.58 -1.72
N TRP A 274 6.89 7.84 -1.41
CA TRP A 274 8.27 8.30 -1.52
C TRP A 274 9.17 7.68 -0.47
N PHE A 275 8.67 7.40 0.74
CA PHE A 275 9.42 6.65 1.75
C PHE A 275 9.82 5.26 1.22
N ASP A 276 8.85 4.48 0.74
CA ASP A 276 9.09 3.11 0.28
C ASP A 276 10.00 3.05 -0.96
N PHE A 277 9.74 3.93 -1.92
CA PHE A 277 10.49 3.93 -3.18
C PHE A 277 11.94 4.34 -2.92
N ILE A 278 12.16 5.41 -2.16
CA ILE A 278 13.51 5.87 -1.83
C ILE A 278 14.23 4.85 -0.94
N SER A 279 13.55 4.20 0.01
CA SER A 279 14.15 3.11 0.80
C SER A 279 14.58 1.95 -0.09
N SER A 280 13.73 1.51 -1.02
CA SER A 280 14.04 0.44 -1.97
C SER A 280 15.23 0.80 -2.86
N THR A 281 15.21 1.96 -3.52
CA THR A 281 16.32 2.43 -4.35
C THR A 281 17.61 2.59 -3.54
N THR A 282 17.53 3.15 -2.33
CA THR A 282 18.72 3.30 -1.47
C THR A 282 19.30 1.94 -1.08
N THR A 283 18.44 0.97 -0.75
CA THR A 283 18.84 -0.40 -0.45
C THR A 283 19.48 -1.05 -1.67
N TRP A 284 18.93 -0.88 -2.86
CA TRP A 284 19.52 -1.39 -4.10
C TRP A 284 20.91 -0.83 -4.38
N LEU A 285 21.08 0.47 -4.13
CA LEU A 285 22.35 1.14 -4.33
C LEU A 285 23.42 0.68 -3.32
N ALA A 286 23.04 0.58 -2.05
CA ALA A 286 23.96 0.37 -0.93
C ALA A 286 24.14 -1.09 -0.51
N ASN A 287 23.13 -1.95 -0.74
CA ASN A 287 23.08 -3.35 -0.31
C ASN A 287 22.11 -4.19 -1.18
N PRO A 288 22.41 -4.37 -2.49
CA PRO A 288 21.46 -4.98 -3.43
C PRO A 288 21.10 -6.44 -3.09
N THR A 289 21.93 -7.15 -2.33
CA THR A 289 21.70 -8.54 -1.91
C THR A 289 20.67 -8.71 -0.79
N GLN A 290 20.29 -7.63 -0.11
CA GLN A 290 19.23 -7.61 0.91
C GLN A 290 18.13 -6.61 0.52
N ASN A 291 17.57 -6.79 -0.66
CA ASN A 291 16.56 -5.87 -1.17
C ASN A 291 15.12 -6.26 -0.71
N PRO A 292 14.21 -5.29 -0.56
CA PRO A 292 12.83 -5.53 -0.12
C PRO A 292 11.98 -6.41 -1.05
N LEU A 293 12.32 -6.49 -2.34
CA LEU A 293 11.57 -7.29 -3.31
C LEU A 293 11.98 -8.77 -3.31
N GLY A 294 13.10 -9.11 -2.67
CA GLY A 294 13.63 -10.47 -2.65
C GLY A 294 14.18 -10.94 -4.00
N VAL A 295 14.51 -10.02 -4.93
CA VAL A 295 15.16 -10.41 -6.19
C VAL A 295 16.56 -10.94 -5.92
N GLN A 296 16.99 -11.92 -6.69
CA GLN A 296 18.30 -12.54 -6.51
C GLN A 296 19.39 -11.71 -7.15
N VAL A 297 20.45 -11.38 -6.40
CA VAL A 297 21.60 -10.62 -6.90
C VAL A 297 22.86 -11.47 -6.82
N ALA A 298 23.53 -11.63 -7.96
CA ALA A 298 24.88 -12.17 -8.02
C ALA A 298 25.88 -11.01 -8.08
N LEU A 299 27.00 -11.19 -7.37
CA LEU A 299 28.08 -10.21 -7.33
C LEU A 299 29.28 -10.70 -8.15
N GLY A 300 29.91 -9.80 -8.90
CA GLY A 300 31.21 -10.00 -9.52
C GLY A 300 32.29 -9.31 -8.69
N PHE A 301 33.30 -10.06 -8.28
CA PHE A 301 34.51 -9.57 -7.61
C PHE A 301 35.74 -9.85 -8.44
#